data_AF-A0A0R2CXI4-F1
#
_entry.id   AF-A0A0R2CXI4-F1
#
_cell.length_a   1.000
_cell.length_b   1.000
_cell.length_c   1.000
_cell.angle_alpha   90.00
_cell.angle_beta   90.00
_cell.angle_gamma   90.00
#
_symmetry.space_group_name_H-M   'P 1'
#
loop_
_entity.id
_entity.type
_entity.pdbx_description
1 polymer ?
#
loop_
_entity_poly.entity_id
_entity_poly.type
_entity_poly.pdbx_seq_one_letter_code
_entity_poly.pdbx_strand_id
1 'polypeptide(L)'
;MADNYLKKYFVFVPTFCLMILLIFQQERSFIVSWGKIVYQSSDSINTLTSIFAGIYFSLYTLLLAIPSFSVIKKLNRKNYKCLLITISVGLLTSLIYSLFQVLIAFLKADSLIYGFNFIVVIAFVLSVIQNIIFFGIILGKDLGNSYSQSNSDQLKEDIKYIKEWVHQQTEYQSK
;
A
#
# COMPACT_ATOMS: atom_id res chain seq x y z
N MET A 1 13.32 -4.82 -9.20
CA MET A 1 12.91 -3.42 -8.96
C MET A 1 12.12 -3.26 -7.66
N ALA A 2 11.02 -4.00 -7.42
CA ALA A 2 10.22 -3.90 -6.18
C ALA A 2 11.03 -4.09 -4.88
N ASP A 3 12.03 -4.99 -4.84
CA ASP A 3 12.91 -5.19 -3.67
C ASP A 3 13.69 -3.94 -3.25
N ASN A 4 14.11 -3.09 -4.21
CA ASN A 4 14.79 -1.84 -3.88
C ASN A 4 13.82 -0.80 -3.30
N TYR A 5 12.57 -0.80 -3.73
CA TYR A 5 11.54 0.09 -3.16
C TYR A 5 11.15 -0.38 -1.76
N LEU A 6 10.97 -1.69 -1.56
CA LEU A 6 10.72 -2.30 -0.26
C LEU A 6 11.86 -1.94 0.71
N LYS A 7 13.12 -2.20 0.37
CA LYS A 7 14.25 -1.77 1.22
C LYS A 7 14.30 -0.27 1.46
N LYS A 8 14.07 0.57 0.44
CA LYS A 8 14.25 2.02 0.59
C LYS A 8 13.14 2.69 1.41
N TYR A 9 11.90 2.23 1.29
CA TYR A 9 10.74 2.86 1.95
C TYR A 9 10.21 2.08 3.16
N PHE A 10 10.37 0.75 3.21
CA PHE A 10 10.07 -0.02 4.43
C PHE A 10 11.09 0.23 5.54
N VAL A 11 12.34 0.59 5.19
CA VAL A 11 13.32 1.05 6.19
C VAL A 11 13.01 2.49 6.61
N PHE A 12 12.35 3.30 5.77
CA PHE A 12 12.08 4.71 6.04
C PHE A 12 11.18 4.91 7.26
N VAL A 13 10.06 4.19 7.39
CA VAL A 13 9.18 4.32 8.56
C VAL A 13 9.87 4.00 9.89
N PRO A 14 10.54 2.84 10.07
CA PRO A 14 11.24 2.53 11.30
C PRO A 14 12.45 3.45 11.55
N THR A 15 13.18 3.89 10.51
CA THR A 15 14.26 4.89 10.71
C THR A 15 13.72 6.26 11.10
N PHE A 16 12.60 6.68 10.53
CA PHE A 16 11.95 7.95 10.89
C PHE A 16 11.34 7.89 12.29
N CYS A 17 10.73 6.76 12.69
CA CYS A 17 10.31 6.53 14.07
C CYS A 17 11.48 6.54 15.06
N LEU A 18 12.62 5.93 14.71
CA LEU A 18 13.84 6.00 15.52
C LEU A 18 14.36 7.43 15.66
N MET A 19 14.34 8.21 14.59
CA MET A 19 14.73 9.62 14.63
C MET A 19 13.82 10.43 15.56
N ILE A 20 12.50 10.19 15.51
CA ILE A 20 11.54 10.84 16.42
C ILE A 20 11.77 10.43 17.88
N LEU A 21 12.11 9.15 18.14
CA LEU A 21 12.47 8.68 19.48
C LEU A 21 13.74 9.36 20.02
N LEU A 22 14.73 9.61 19.17
CA LEU A 22 15.93 10.36 19.54
C LEU A 22 15.60 11.83 19.84
N ILE A 23 14.74 12.45 19.03
CA ILE A 23 14.24 13.82 19.28
C ILE A 23 13.42 13.88 20.57
N PHE A 24 12.70 12.82 20.93
CA PHE A 24 11.95 12.73 22.19
C PHE A 24 12.84 12.81 23.44
N GLN A 25 14.07 12.28 23.37
CA GLN A 25 15.02 12.43 24.47
C GLN A 25 15.50 13.88 24.64
N GLN A 26 15.57 14.65 23.55
CA GLN A 26 16.14 15.99 23.55
C GLN A 26 15.08 17.09 23.77
N GLU A 27 13.89 16.93 23.20
CA GLU A 27 12.80 17.93 23.17
C GLU A 27 11.47 17.38 23.74
N ARG A 28 11.56 16.74 24.90
CA ARG A 28 10.42 16.05 25.56
C ARG A 28 9.20 16.96 25.75
N SER A 29 9.43 18.23 26.07
CA SER A 29 8.37 19.26 26.25
C SER A 29 7.48 19.41 25.01
N PHE A 30 8.11 19.57 23.85
CA PHE A 30 7.41 19.79 22.59
C PHE A 30 6.56 18.57 22.21
N ILE A 31 7.14 17.36 22.29
CA ILE A 31 6.42 16.14 21.90
C ILE A 31 5.28 15.81 22.86
N VAL A 32 5.43 16.05 24.17
CA VAL A 32 4.34 15.87 25.14
C VAL A 32 3.20 16.86 24.88
N SER A 33 3.51 18.10 24.51
CA SER A 33 2.49 19.11 24.19
C SER A 33 1.67 18.72 22.96
N TRP A 34 2.34 18.28 21.89
CA TRP A 34 1.67 17.74 20.71
C TRP A 34 0.90 16.45 20.99
N GLY A 35 1.44 15.57 21.84
CA GLY A 35 0.78 14.36 22.30
C GLY A 35 -0.53 14.64 23.04
N LYS A 36 -0.60 15.73 23.82
CA LYS A 36 -1.85 16.18 24.45
C LYS A 36 -2.89 16.65 23.44
N ILE A 37 -2.48 17.40 22.42
CA ILE A 37 -3.37 17.86 21.34
C ILE A 37 -3.92 16.66 20.56
N VAL A 38 -3.06 15.69 20.25
CA VAL A 38 -3.43 14.43 19.60
C VAL A 38 -4.40 13.63 20.47
N TYR A 39 -4.16 13.56 21.77
CA TYR A 39 -5.05 12.87 22.71
C TYR A 39 -6.43 13.54 22.80
N GLN A 40 -6.49 14.87 22.80
CA GLN A 40 -7.76 15.61 22.76
C GLN A 40 -8.53 15.38 21.45
N SER A 41 -7.81 15.09 20.36
CA SER A 41 -8.39 14.77 19.05
C SER A 41 -8.47 13.26 18.78
N SER A 42 -8.34 12.43 19.83
CA SER A 42 -8.20 10.97 19.70
C SER A 42 -9.41 10.32 19.03
N ASP A 43 -10.62 10.81 19.26
CA ASP A 43 -11.84 10.30 18.62
C ASP A 43 -11.80 10.45 17.09
N SER A 44 -11.37 11.62 16.61
CA SER A 44 -11.22 11.90 15.17
C SER A 44 -10.16 11.00 14.54
N ILE A 45 -9.03 10.81 15.23
CA ILE A 45 -7.94 9.98 14.71
C ILE A 45 -8.35 8.50 14.73
N ASN A 46 -9.01 8.02 15.78
CA ASN A 46 -9.50 6.65 15.86
C ASN A 46 -10.54 6.36 14.77
N THR A 47 -11.43 7.31 14.49
CA THR A 47 -12.39 7.24 13.37
C THR A 47 -11.65 7.12 12.03
N LEU A 48 -10.65 7.98 11.79
CA LEU A 48 -9.82 7.94 10.59
C LEU A 48 -9.12 6.58 10.45
N THR A 49 -8.53 6.07 11.53
CA THR A 49 -7.86 4.76 11.55
C THR A 49 -8.82 3.63 11.23
N SER A 50 -10.04 3.65 11.76
CA SER A 50 -11.07 2.66 11.45
C SER A 50 -11.48 2.69 9.97
N ILE A 51 -11.62 3.87 9.38
CA ILE A 51 -11.89 4.03 7.94
C ILE A 51 -10.76 3.40 7.11
N PHE A 52 -9.50 3.72 7.42
CA PHE A 52 -8.36 3.13 6.71
C PHE A 52 -8.24 1.62 6.91
N ALA A 53 -8.56 1.10 8.10
CA ALA A 53 -8.63 -0.35 8.32
C ALA A 53 -9.66 -1.01 7.39
N GLY A 54 -10.84 -0.40 7.25
CA GLY A 54 -11.88 -0.86 6.31
C GLY A 54 -11.43 -0.82 4.84
N ILE A 55 -10.73 0.25 4.43
CA ILE A 55 -10.16 0.37 3.09
C ILE A 55 -9.13 -0.74 2.84
N TYR A 56 -8.18 -0.95 3.77
CA TYR A 56 -7.17 -2.00 3.62
C TYR A 56 -7.79 -3.39 3.60
N PHE A 57 -8.82 -3.65 4.42
CA PHE A 57 -9.55 -4.91 4.42
C PHE A 57 -10.26 -5.15 3.08
N SER A 58 -10.89 -4.12 2.53
CA SER A 58 -11.56 -4.18 1.22
C SER A 58 -10.55 -4.45 0.10
N LEU A 59 -9.41 -3.76 0.10
CA LEU A 59 -8.34 -3.98 -0.87
C LEU A 59 -7.73 -5.39 -0.75
N TYR A 60 -7.54 -5.88 0.46
CA TYR A 60 -7.04 -7.22 0.73
C TYR A 60 -8.00 -8.29 0.19
N THR A 61 -9.29 -8.12 0.47
CA THR A 61 -10.35 -9.02 -0.01
C THR A 61 -10.47 -8.98 -1.53
N LEU A 62 -10.41 -7.78 -2.13
CA LEU A 62 -10.38 -7.61 -3.58
C LEU A 62 -9.19 -8.37 -4.19
N LEU A 63 -8.00 -8.24 -3.61
CA LEU A 63 -6.80 -8.93 -4.09
C LEU A 63 -6.91 -10.44 -4.05
N LEU A 64 -7.57 -10.99 -3.02
CA LEU A 64 -7.82 -12.42 -2.87
C LEU A 64 -8.95 -12.94 -3.78
N ALA A 65 -9.96 -12.10 -4.04
CA ALA A 65 -11.14 -12.46 -4.84
C ALA A 65 -10.90 -12.45 -6.35
N ILE A 66 -9.81 -11.84 -6.82
CA ILE A 66 -9.51 -11.78 -8.25
C ILE A 66 -9.29 -13.21 -8.79
N PRO A 67 -10.08 -13.64 -9.79
CA PRO A 67 -9.97 -14.97 -10.37
C PRO A 67 -8.61 -15.17 -11.02
N SER A 68 -8.14 -16.42 -11.00
CA SER A 68 -6.80 -16.86 -11.43
C SER A 68 -6.45 -16.60 -12.91
N PHE A 69 -7.34 -15.96 -13.68
CA PHE A 69 -7.22 -15.66 -15.10
C PHE A 69 -7.34 -14.16 -15.42
N SER A 70 -7.50 -13.29 -14.41
CA SER A 70 -7.57 -11.84 -14.59
C SER A 70 -6.20 -11.24 -14.93
N VAL A 71 -6.21 -10.10 -15.65
CA VAL A 71 -5.08 -9.23 -16.04
C VAL A 71 -4.05 -9.03 -14.91
N ILE A 72 -4.51 -9.06 -13.66
CA ILE A 72 -3.69 -8.91 -12.45
C ILE A 72 -2.73 -10.11 -12.23
N LYS A 73 -2.93 -11.26 -12.87
CA LYS A 73 -1.97 -12.39 -12.82
C LYS A 73 -0.78 -12.22 -13.79
N LYS A 74 -0.80 -11.22 -14.70
CA LYS A 74 0.45 -10.73 -15.33
C LYS A 74 1.30 -9.92 -14.33
N LEU A 75 0.85 -9.66 -13.09
CA LEU A 75 1.78 -9.28 -12.02
C LEU A 75 2.82 -10.39 -11.90
N ASN A 76 4.07 -10.03 -12.13
CA ASN A 76 5.20 -10.81 -11.66
C ASN A 76 4.93 -11.20 -10.20
N ARG A 77 4.92 -12.50 -9.88
CA ARG A 77 4.51 -13.07 -8.57
C ARG A 77 5.12 -12.34 -7.37
N LYS A 78 6.29 -11.74 -7.57
CA LYS A 78 6.98 -10.84 -6.62
C LYS A 78 6.21 -9.55 -6.30
N ASN A 79 5.67 -8.87 -7.31
CA ASN A 79 4.89 -7.63 -7.14
C ASN A 79 3.55 -7.91 -6.44
N TYR A 80 2.89 -9.02 -6.76
CA TYR A 80 1.61 -9.38 -6.13
C TYR A 80 1.80 -9.70 -4.64
N LYS A 81 2.83 -10.49 -4.30
CA LYS A 81 3.23 -10.70 -2.90
C LYS A 81 3.60 -9.40 -2.21
N CYS A 82 4.34 -8.51 -2.88
CA CYS A 82 4.74 -7.21 -2.32
C CYS A 82 3.52 -6.34 -1.97
N LEU A 83 2.53 -6.30 -2.87
CA LEU A 83 1.31 -5.52 -2.70
C LEU A 83 0.46 -6.07 -1.55
N LEU A 84 0.30 -7.40 -1.47
CA LEU A 84 -0.36 -8.08 -0.35
C LEU A 84 0.33 -7.80 0.99
N ILE A 85 1.67 -7.87 1.05
CA ILE A 85 2.43 -7.58 2.27
C ILE A 85 2.21 -6.13 2.70
N THR A 86 2.26 -5.19 1.75
CA THR A 86 2.10 -3.76 2.03
C THR A 86 0.72 -3.47 2.63
N ILE A 87 -0.34 -3.98 2.00
CA ILE A 87 -1.72 -3.84 2.49
C ILE A 87 -1.90 -4.53 3.85
N SER A 88 -1.32 -5.71 4.03
CA SER A 88 -1.38 -6.43 5.31
C SER A 88 -0.72 -5.64 6.43
N VAL A 89 0.43 -5.01 6.15
CA VAL A 89 1.12 -4.14 7.10
C VAL A 89 0.29 -2.89 7.38
N GLY A 90 -0.31 -2.25 6.37
CA GLY A 90 -1.22 -1.12 6.55
C GLY A 90 -2.40 -1.48 7.47
N LEU A 91 -3.07 -2.61 7.19
CA LEU A 91 -4.15 -3.14 8.02
C LEU A 91 -3.70 -3.41 9.46
N LEU A 92 -2.57 -4.09 9.64
CA LEU A 92 -2.03 -4.42 10.96
C LEU A 92 -1.70 -3.15 11.75
N THR A 93 -1.11 -2.15 11.10
CA THR A 93 -0.75 -0.88 11.73
C THR A 93 -2.00 -0.13 12.20
N SER A 94 -3.05 -0.09 11.37
CA SER A 94 -4.34 0.51 11.75
C SER A 94 -5.00 -0.21 12.93
N LEU A 95 -4.98 -1.54 12.93
CA LEU A 95 -5.56 -2.33 14.03
C LEU A 95 -4.78 -2.16 15.32
N ILE A 96 -3.45 -2.21 15.26
CA ILE A 96 -2.57 -1.98 16.42
C ILE A 96 -2.83 -0.59 17.00
N TYR A 97 -2.94 0.44 16.17
CA TYR A 97 -3.25 1.79 16.62
C TYR A 97 -4.59 1.86 17.36
N SER A 98 -5.64 1.28 16.78
CA SER A 98 -6.98 1.32 17.40
C SER A 98 -7.02 0.55 18.73
N LEU A 99 -6.40 -0.63 18.80
CA LEU A 99 -6.23 -1.38 20.05
C LEU A 99 -5.40 -0.62 21.08
N PHE A 100 -4.35 0.08 20.64
CA PHE A 100 -3.51 0.88 21.51
C PHE A 100 -4.27 2.07 22.11
N GLN A 101 -5.16 2.72 21.35
CA GLN A 101 -6.03 3.77 21.88
C GLN A 101 -7.02 3.24 22.92
N VAL A 102 -7.60 2.06 22.68
CA VAL A 102 -8.46 1.40 23.68
C VAL A 102 -7.67 1.14 24.96
N LEU A 103 -6.43 0.65 24.86
CA LEU A 103 -5.56 0.40 26.02
C LEU A 103 -5.25 1.71 26.76
N ILE A 104 -4.89 2.78 26.05
CA ILE A 104 -4.66 4.11 26.63
C ILE A 104 -5.88 4.60 27.42
N ALA A 105 -7.11 4.36 26.96
CA ALA A 105 -8.31 4.78 27.67
C ALA A 105 -8.43 4.16 29.08
N PHE A 106 -7.84 2.97 29.30
CA PHE A 106 -7.80 2.31 30.62
C PHE A 106 -6.59 2.70 31.47
N LEU A 107 -5.51 3.20 30.87
CA LEU A 107 -4.33 3.67 31.59
C LEU A 107 -4.52 5.14 32.00
N LYS A 108 -4.13 5.48 33.24
CA LYS A 108 -4.11 6.89 33.66
C LYS A 108 -3.17 7.69 32.77
N ALA A 109 -3.67 8.77 32.18
CA ALA A 109 -2.93 9.57 31.24
C ALA A 109 -1.72 10.26 31.92
N ASP A 110 -0.52 9.79 31.60
CA ASP A 110 0.76 10.35 32.03
C ASP A 110 1.44 11.05 30.84
N SER A 111 2.34 11.98 31.14
CA SER A 111 3.20 12.71 30.20
C SER A 111 3.89 11.77 29.20
N LEU A 112 4.35 10.61 29.66
CA LEU A 112 4.96 9.58 28.80
C LEU A 112 3.98 8.95 27.81
N ILE A 113 2.74 8.73 28.23
CA ILE A 113 1.69 8.15 27.38
C ILE A 113 1.30 9.12 26.27
N TYR A 114 1.21 10.42 26.57
CA TYR A 114 0.96 11.44 25.55
C TYR A 114 2.06 11.47 24.49
N GLY A 115 3.33 11.44 24.91
CA GLY A 115 4.46 11.40 23.99
C GLY A 115 4.45 10.15 23.10
N PHE A 116 4.16 8.99 23.68
CA PHE A 116 4.09 7.74 22.92
C PHE A 116 2.90 7.72 21.93
N ASN A 117 1.74 8.27 22.33
CA ASN A 117 0.57 8.40 21.45
C ASN A 117 0.91 9.24 20.20
N PHE A 118 1.63 10.35 20.37
CA PHE A 118 2.09 11.17 19.25
C PHE A 118 2.97 10.40 18.25
N ILE A 119 3.94 9.63 18.76
CA ILE A 119 4.83 8.80 17.93
C ILE A 119 4.02 7.75 17.14
N VAL A 120 3.06 7.11 17.82
CA VAL A 120 2.20 6.08 17.23
C VAL A 120 1.27 6.67 16.15
N VAL A 121 0.74 7.88 16.34
CA VAL A 121 0.00 8.61 15.30
C VAL A 121 0.85 8.93 14.09
N ILE A 122 2.06 9.46 14.29
CA ILE A 122 2.96 9.76 13.18
C ILE A 122 3.32 8.47 12.42
N ALA A 123 3.63 7.40 13.12
CA ALA A 123 3.91 6.10 12.52
C ALA A 123 2.73 5.62 11.67
N PHE A 124 1.51 5.78 12.16
CA PHE A 124 0.29 5.47 11.43
C PHE A 124 0.14 6.32 10.15
N VAL A 125 0.25 7.64 10.25
CA VAL A 125 0.14 8.55 9.09
C VAL A 125 1.20 8.24 8.02
N LEU A 126 2.44 8.00 8.44
CA LEU A 126 3.52 7.62 7.53
C LEU A 126 3.27 6.27 6.87
N SER A 127 2.74 5.29 7.61
CA SER A 127 2.33 3.99 7.06
C SER A 127 1.23 4.15 6.01
N VAL A 128 0.26 5.04 6.23
CA VAL A 128 -0.80 5.32 5.24
C VAL A 128 -0.22 5.96 3.97
N ILE A 129 0.59 7.00 4.11
CA ILE A 129 1.23 7.67 2.96
C ILE A 129 2.08 6.66 2.17
N GLN A 130 2.86 5.83 2.87
CA GLN A 130 3.67 4.79 2.26
C GLN A 130 2.80 3.82 1.46
N ASN A 131 1.72 3.29 2.07
CA ASN A 131 0.80 2.38 1.41
C ASN A 131 0.21 2.98 0.13
N ILE A 132 -0.24 4.24 0.16
CA ILE A 132 -0.80 4.93 -1.00
C ILE A 132 0.24 5.05 -2.12
N ILE A 133 1.46 5.48 -1.82
CA ILE A 133 2.53 5.64 -2.81
C ILE A 133 2.87 4.28 -3.45
N PHE A 134 3.02 3.23 -2.64
CA PHE A 134 3.33 1.90 -3.15
C PHE A 134 2.23 1.35 -4.04
N PHE A 135 0.98 1.43 -3.56
CA PHE A 135 -0.17 0.96 -4.30
C PHE A 135 -0.30 1.72 -5.63
N GLY A 136 -0.19 3.05 -5.60
CA GLY A 136 -0.25 3.91 -6.78
C GLY A 136 0.85 3.63 -7.82
N ILE A 137 2.11 3.47 -7.38
CA ILE A 137 3.22 3.17 -8.31
C ILE A 137 3.06 1.78 -8.92
N ILE A 138 2.71 0.77 -8.12
CA ILE A 138 2.60 -0.62 -8.61
C ILE A 138 1.43 -0.74 -9.57
N LEU A 139 0.25 -0.23 -9.22
CA LEU A 139 -0.92 -0.26 -10.11
C LEU A 139 -0.73 0.62 -11.34
N GLY A 140 -0.16 1.82 -11.19
CA GLY A 140 0.06 2.72 -12.32
C GLY A 140 0.98 2.11 -13.38
N LYS A 141 2.07 1.47 -12.95
CA LYS A 141 2.98 0.75 -13.86
C LYS A 141 2.31 -0.47 -14.49
N ASP A 142 1.48 -1.18 -13.73
CA ASP A 142 0.82 -2.40 -14.21
C ASP A 142 -0.32 -2.11 -15.19
N LEU A 143 -1.10 -1.07 -14.94
CA LEU A 143 -2.09 -0.53 -15.87
C LEU A 143 -1.43 -0.09 -17.18
N GLY A 144 -0.33 0.67 -17.10
CA GLY A 144 0.41 1.13 -18.29
C GLY A 144 1.02 -0.02 -19.11
N ASN A 145 1.56 -1.04 -18.45
CA ASN A 145 2.10 -2.22 -19.11
C ASN A 145 0.99 -3.12 -19.69
N SER A 146 -0.12 -3.30 -18.99
CA SER A 146 -1.24 -4.09 -19.49
C SER A 146 -1.89 -3.45 -20.71
N TYR A 147 -1.99 -2.12 -20.72
CA TYR A 147 -2.53 -1.37 -21.86
C TYR A 147 -1.63 -1.46 -23.09
N SER A 148 -0.31 -1.28 -22.92
CA SER A 148 0.65 -1.36 -24.03
C SER A 148 0.78 -2.79 -24.58
N GLN A 149 0.72 -3.79 -23.70
CA GLN A 149 0.83 -5.18 -24.11
C GLN A 149 -0.45 -5.70 -24.79
N SER A 150 -1.64 -5.30 -24.31
CA SER A 150 -2.91 -5.62 -24.97
C SER A 150 -2.96 -5.10 -26.41
N ASN A 151 -2.49 -3.86 -26.63
CA ASN A 151 -2.44 -3.28 -27.97
C ASN A 151 -1.45 -4.02 -28.89
N SER A 152 -0.32 -4.49 -28.33
CA SER A 152 0.68 -5.24 -29.09
C SER A 152 0.27 -6.68 -29.40
N ASP A 153 -0.49 -7.31 -28.51
CA ASP A 153 -0.95 -8.68 -28.68
C ASP A 153 -2.08 -8.74 -29.72
N GLN A 154 -3.02 -7.78 -29.71
CA GLN A 154 -4.05 -7.62 -30.75
C GLN A 154 -3.42 -7.36 -32.13
N LEU A 155 -2.47 -6.43 -32.21
CA LEU A 155 -1.78 -6.12 -33.47
C LEU A 155 -1.06 -7.35 -34.05
N LYS A 156 -0.50 -8.21 -33.20
CA LYS A 156 0.16 -9.46 -33.64
C LYS A 156 -0.84 -10.50 -34.14
N GLU A 157 -2.00 -10.63 -33.49
CA GLU A 157 -3.06 -11.52 -33.94
C GLU A 157 -3.63 -11.08 -35.30
N ASP A 158 -3.86 -9.77 -35.48
CA ASP A 158 -4.32 -9.22 -36.75
C ASP A 158 -3.32 -9.47 -37.88
N ILE A 159 -2.02 -9.24 -37.64
CA ILE A 159 -0.96 -9.51 -38.61
C ILE A 159 -0.89 -11.01 -38.96
N LYS A 160 -1.07 -11.89 -37.96
CA LYS A 160 -1.07 -13.33 -38.18
C LYS A 160 -2.27 -13.77 -39.02
N TYR A 161 -3.45 -13.25 -38.73
CA TYR A 161 -4.67 -13.52 -39.49
C TYR A 161 -4.55 -13.04 -40.94
N ILE A 162 -4.02 -11.83 -41.17
CA ILE A 162 -3.78 -11.30 -42.52
C ILE A 162 -2.80 -12.20 -43.28
N LYS A 163 -1.73 -12.68 -42.64
CA LYS A 163 -0.78 -13.61 -43.28
C LYS A 163 -1.43 -14.93 -43.68
N GLU A 164 -2.21 -15.53 -42.79
CA GLU A 164 -2.92 -16.79 -43.07
C GLU A 164 -3.94 -16.63 -44.19
N TRP A 165 -4.68 -15.51 -44.21
CA TRP A 165 -5.63 -15.18 -45.27
C TRP A 165 -4.95 -14.97 -46.63
N VAL A 166 -3.84 -14.22 -46.68
CA VAL A 166 -3.05 -14.02 -47.91
C VAL A 166 -2.50 -15.34 -48.44
N HIS A 167 -2.02 -16.22 -47.54
CA HIS A 167 -1.48 -17.51 -47.95
C HIS A 167 -2.56 -18.41 -48.60
N GLN A 168 -3.76 -18.44 -48.02
CA GLN A 168 -4.91 -19.17 -48.60
C GLN A 168 -5.31 -18.65 -49.98
N GLN A 169 -5.34 -17.32 -50.18
CA GLN A 169 -5.64 -16.73 -51.48
C GLN A 169 -4.59 -17.09 -52.54
N THR A 170 -3.31 -17.12 -52.15
CA THR A 170 -2.21 -17.43 -53.06
C THR A 170 -2.23 -18.90 -53.51
N GLU A 171 -2.57 -19.82 -52.61
CA GLU A 171 -2.76 -21.24 -52.96
C GLU A 171 -3.96 -21.46 -53.88
N TYR A 172 -5.06 -20.74 -53.67
CA TYR A 172 -6.25 -20.80 -54.52
C TYR A 172 -6.03 -20.30 -55.95
N GLN A 173 -5.11 -19.35 -56.18
CA GLN A 173 -4.79 -18.88 -57.53
C GLN A 173 -3.70 -19.70 -58.24
N SER A 174 -3.05 -20.63 -57.53
CA SER A 174 -2.02 -21.53 -58.08
C SER A 174 -2.55 -22.88 -58.56
N LYS A 175 -3.86 -23.13 -58.38
CA LYS A 175 -4.61 -24.26 -58.94
C LYS A 175 -5.46 -23.81 -60.12
#